data_AF-A0A2E2RFW8-F1
#
_entry.id   AF-A0A2E2RFW8-F1
#
_cell.length_a   1.000
_cell.length_b   1.000
_cell.length_c   1.000
_cell.angle_alpha   90.00
_cell.angle_beta   90.00
_cell.angle_gamma   90.00
#
_symmetry.space_group_name_H-M   'P 1'
#
loop_
_entity.id
_entity.type
_entity.pdbx_description
1 polymer ?
#
loop_
_entity_poly.entity_id
_entity_poly.type
_entity_poly.pdbx_seq_one_letter_code
_entity_poly.pdbx_strand_id
1 'polypeptide(L)' 'MTNQPFPPPPDFGEIDARMMTARELREVLNEIWAWVHRAEMAHEADAPSELLIQELRELMATIIAERVERHSDESGRSAE' A
#
# COMPACT_ATOMS: atom_id res chain seq x y z
N MET A 1 28.13 17.47 -4.15
CA MET A 1 27.24 16.55 -3.41
C MET A 1 25.94 16.51 -4.19
N THR A 2 25.68 15.42 -4.90
CA THR A 2 24.40 15.20 -5.56
C THR A 2 23.38 14.85 -4.47
N ASN A 3 22.63 15.85 -3.98
CA ASN A 3 21.40 15.65 -3.22
C ASN A 3 20.40 14.97 -4.16
N GLN A 4 20.48 13.65 -4.32
CA GLN A 4 19.46 12.91 -5.03
C GLN A 4 18.28 12.77 -4.06
N PRO A 5 17.10 13.35 -4.38
CA PRO A 5 15.94 13.19 -3.53
C PRO A 5 15.53 11.72 -3.43
N PHE A 6 14.90 11.35 -2.32
CA PHE A 6 14.31 10.02 -2.13
C PHE A 6 13.45 9.65 -3.35
N PRO A 7 13.51 8.40 -3.85
CA PRO A 7 12.71 8.01 -5.00
C PRO A 7 11.23 8.25 -4.73
N PRO A 8 10.46 8.78 -5.70
CA PRO A 8 9.02 8.92 -5.53
C PRO A 8 8.37 7.56 -5.28
N PRO A 9 7.19 7.54 -4.65
CA PRO A 9 6.40 6.32 -4.53
C PRO A 9 6.10 5.74 -5.92
N PRO A 10 5.93 4.41 -6.03
CA PRO A 10 5.47 3.78 -7.25
C PRO A 10 4.17 4.44 -7.73
N ASP A 11 3.99 4.53 -9.04
CA ASP A 11 2.69 4.90 -9.60
C ASP A 11 1.76 3.68 -9.50
N PHE A 12 0.84 3.73 -8.55
CA PHE A 12 -0.13 2.67 -8.34
C PHE A 12 -1.36 2.80 -9.25
N GLY A 13 -1.44 3.85 -10.08
CA GLY A 13 -2.62 4.20 -10.85
C GLY A 13 -3.83 4.56 -9.98
N GLU A 14 -5.02 4.58 -10.60
CA GLU A 14 -6.27 4.67 -9.85
C GLU A 14 -6.53 3.36 -9.11
N ILE A 15 -6.20 3.33 -7.81
CA ILE A 15 -6.53 2.18 -6.95
C ILE A 15 -8.02 2.23 -6.62
N ASP A 16 -8.84 1.54 -7.41
CA ASP A 16 -10.17 1.12 -6.99
C ASP A 16 -10.08 -0.29 -6.42
N ALA A 17 -9.87 -0.38 -5.11
CA ALA A 17 -9.73 -1.66 -4.42
C ALA A 17 -10.86 -2.63 -4.78
N ARG A 18 -12.10 -2.12 -4.95
CA ARG A 18 -13.31 -2.90 -5.24
C ARG A 18 -13.34 -3.51 -6.65
N MET A 19 -12.62 -2.91 -7.60
CA MET A 19 -12.55 -3.39 -8.98
C MET A 19 -11.33 -4.26 -9.26
N MET A 20 -10.36 -4.29 -8.35
CA MET A 20 -9.13 -5.08 -8.50
C MET A 20 -9.32 -6.55 -8.09
N THR A 21 -8.54 -7.43 -8.73
CA THR A 21 -8.43 -8.83 -8.36
C THR A 21 -7.59 -9.01 -7.10
N ALA A 22 -7.74 -10.16 -6.42
CA ALA A 22 -6.93 -10.48 -5.24
C ALA A 22 -5.41 -10.51 -5.52
N ARG A 23 -5.01 -10.82 -6.76
CA ARG A 23 -3.60 -10.77 -7.19
C ARG A 23 -3.10 -9.34 -7.28
N GLU A 24 -3.83 -8.48 -7.97
CA GLU A 24 -3.48 -7.06 -8.14
C GLU A 24 -3.44 -6.33 -6.80
N LEU A 25 -4.43 -6.57 -5.91
CA LEU A 25 -4.43 -6.03 -4.55
C LEU A 25 -3.18 -6.46 -3.76
N ARG A 26 -2.70 -7.70 -3.95
CA ARG A 26 -1.49 -8.21 -3.29
C ARG A 26 -0.23 -7.58 -3.87
N GLU A 27 -0.15 -7.43 -5.19
CA GLU A 27 0.97 -6.80 -5.88
C GLU A 27 1.12 -5.34 -5.43
N VAL A 28 0.04 -4.56 -5.49
CA VAL A 28 0.01 -3.16 -5.02
C VAL A 28 0.37 -3.06 -3.54
N LEU A 29 -0.19 -3.92 -2.68
CA LEU A 29 0.14 -3.91 -1.25
C LEU A 29 1.64 -4.18 -0.99
N ASN A 30 2.26 -5.09 -1.74
CA ASN A 30 3.69 -5.37 -1.62
C ASN A 30 4.54 -4.18 -2.08
N GLU A 31 4.15 -3.50 -3.14
CA GLU A 31 4.86 -2.33 -3.65
C GLU A 31 4.78 -1.15 -2.69
N ILE A 32 3.60 -0.86 -2.14
CA ILE A 32 3.44 0.18 -1.12
C ILE A 32 4.28 -0.17 0.11
N TRP A 33 4.21 -1.41 0.60
CA TRP A 33 4.98 -1.84 1.77
C TRP A 33 6.49 -1.71 1.55
N ALA A 34 7.01 -2.14 0.39
CA ALA A 34 8.43 -2.06 0.09
C ALA A 34 8.93 -0.61 0.03
N TRP A 35 8.12 0.31 -0.51
CA TRP A 35 8.48 1.72 -0.55
C TRP A 35 8.42 2.36 0.84
N VAL A 36 7.34 2.15 1.59
CA VAL A 36 7.16 2.66 2.97
C VAL A 36 8.28 2.17 3.87
N HIS A 37 8.60 0.88 3.81
CA HIS A 37 9.69 0.32 4.61
C HIS A 37 11.04 0.96 4.27
N ARG A 38 11.33 1.20 2.98
CA ARG A 38 12.56 1.90 2.57
C ARG A 38 12.57 3.36 3.06
N ALA A 39 11.42 4.03 3.04
CA ALA A 39 11.28 5.41 3.50
C ALA A 39 11.51 5.52 5.01
N GLU A 40 10.98 4.59 5.80
CA GLU A 40 11.16 4.53 7.25
C GLU A 40 12.60 4.20 7.66
N MET A 41 13.34 3.46 6.84
CA MET A 41 14.75 3.15 7.05
C MET A 41 15.70 4.22 6.47
N ALA A 42 15.17 5.24 5.79
CA ALA A 42 15.97 6.32 5.25
C ALA A 42 16.49 7.21 6.39
N HIS A 43 17.66 7.80 6.19
CA HIS A 43 18.19 8.80 7.10
C HIS A 43 17.28 10.05 7.08
N GLU A 44 17.09 10.74 8.21
CA GLU A 44 16.17 11.89 8.32
C GLU A 44 16.42 12.98 7.27
N ALA A 45 17.68 13.16 6.84
CA ALA A 45 18.07 14.12 5.80
C ALA A 45 17.61 13.73 4.38
N ASP A 46 17.33 12.44 4.16
CA ASP A 46 16.98 11.86 2.87
C ASP A 46 15.58 11.22 2.88
N ALA A 47 14.88 11.23 4.02
CA ALA A 47 13.57 10.63 4.17
C ALA A 47 12.51 11.46 3.43
N PRO A 48 11.50 10.81 2.82
CA PRO A 48 10.35 11.52 2.29
C PRO A 48 9.50 12.09 3.44
N SER A 49 8.56 12.97 3.09
CA SER A 49 7.64 13.59 4.07
C SER A 49 6.89 12.54 4.89
N GLU A 50 6.80 12.74 6.20
CA GLU A 50 6.00 11.90 7.11
C GLU A 50 4.53 11.83 6.67
N LEU A 51 4.00 12.91 6.09
CA LEU A 51 2.64 12.93 5.55
C LEU A 51 2.47 11.90 4.43
N LEU A 52 3.43 11.83 3.51
CA LEU A 52 3.38 10.89 2.39
C LEU A 52 3.49 9.44 2.88
N ILE A 53 4.35 9.18 3.86
CA ILE A 53 4.46 7.87 4.52
C ILE A 53 3.12 7.49 5.17
N GLN A 54 2.46 8.45 5.83
CA GLN A 54 1.18 8.23 6.48
C GLN A 54 0.05 7.97 5.48
N GLU A 55 -0.05 8.73 4.39
CA GLU A 55 -1.05 8.52 3.32
C GLU A 55 -0.93 7.12 2.72
N LEU A 56 0.29 6.65 2.48
CA LEU A 56 0.53 5.31 1.95
C LEU A 56 0.21 4.20 2.96
N ARG A 57 0.44 4.43 4.26
CA ARG A 57 0.01 3.49 5.32
C ARG A 57 -1.52 3.40 5.40
N GLU A 58 -2.22 4.52 5.26
CA GLU A 58 -3.69 4.54 5.23
C GLU A 58 -4.23 3.78 4.01
N LEU A 59 -3.63 4.00 2.84
CA LEU A 59 -3.96 3.26 1.63
C LEU A 59 -3.75 1.73 1.80
N MET A 60 -2.63 1.32 2.41
CA MET A 60 -2.42 -0.10 2.75
C MET A 60 -3.52 -0.63 3.67
N ALA A 61 -3.93 0.15 4.68
CA ALA A 61 -4.99 -0.25 5.60
C ALA A 61 -6.33 -0.42 4.86
N THR A 62 -6.66 0.45 3.91
CA THR A 62 -7.84 0.32 3.04
C THR A 62 -7.79 -0.97 2.21
N ILE A 63 -6.67 -1.27 1.56
CA ILE A 63 -6.49 -2.49 0.76
C ILE A 63 -6.64 -3.74 1.64
N ILE A 64 -6.05 -3.74 2.84
CA ILE A 64 -6.16 -4.86 3.77
C ILE A 64 -7.59 -5.05 4.25
N ALA A 65 -8.29 -3.97 4.62
CA ALA A 65 -9.68 -4.03 5.06
C ALA A 65 -10.60 -4.62 3.99
N GLU A 66 -10.44 -4.20 2.73
CA GLU A 66 -11.22 -4.71 1.60
C GLU A 66 -10.94 -6.20 1.35
N ARG A 67 -9.68 -6.64 1.45
CA ARG A 67 -9.34 -8.07 1.37
C ARG A 67 -9.96 -8.90 2.50
N VAL A 68 -10.00 -8.38 3.73
CA VAL A 68 -10.63 -9.06 4.87
C VAL A 68 -12.14 -9.16 4.65
N GLU A 69 -12.80 -8.08 4.22
CA GLU A 69 -14.24 -8.04 3.94
C GLU A 69 -14.63 -9.10 2.89
N ARG A 70 -13.88 -9.20 1.79
CA ARG A 70 -14.11 -10.23 0.75
C ARG A 70 -13.92 -11.66 1.27
N HIS A 71 -12.86 -11.91 2.04
CA HIS A 71 -12.62 -13.24 2.62
C HIS A 71 -13.67 -13.61 3.68
N SER A 72 -14.21 -12.63 4.40
CA SER A 72 -15.33 -12.83 5.33
C SER A 72 -16.65 -13.13 4.60
N ASP A 73 -16.96 -12.44 3.48
CA ASP A 73 -18.16 -12.74 2.67
C ASP A 73 -18.09 -14.13 2.02
N GLU A 74 -16.90 -14.53 1.53
CA GLU A 74 -16.67 -15.86 0.96
C GLU A 74 -16.78 -16.97 2.02
N SER A 75 -16.28 -16.73 3.24
CA SER A 75 -16.39 -17.69 4.35
C SER A 75 -17.81 -17.80 4.92
N GLY A 76 -18.64 -16.75 4.77
CA GLY A 76 -20.04 -16.75 5.22
C GLY A 76 -21.00 -17.48 4.26
N ARG A 77 -20.66 -17.61 2.97
CA ARG A 77 -21.53 -18.20 1.93
C ARG A 77 -21.48 -19.72 1.81
N SER A 78 -20.65 -20.42 2.60
CA SER A 78 -20.54 -21.89 2.55
C SER A 78 -21.41 -22.61 3.60
N ALA A 79 -22.35 -21.91 4.22
CA ALA A 79 -23.30 -22.47 5.19
C ALA A 79 -24.74 -22.16 4.80
N GLU A 80 -25.17 -22.62 3.62
CA GLU A 80 -26.59 -22.76 3.25
C GLU A 80 -26.84 -24.12 2.58
#